data_AF-A0A3N6NGK7-F1
#
_entry.id   AF-A0A3N6NGK7-F1
#
_cell.length_a   1.000
_cell.length_b   1.000
_cell.length_c   1.000
_cell.angle_alpha   90.00
_cell.angle_beta   90.00
_cell.angle_gamma   90.00
#
_symmetry.space_group_name_H-M   'P 1'
#
loop_
_entity.id
_entity.type
_entity.pdbx_description
1 polymer ?
#
loop_
_entity_poly.entity_id
_entity_poly.type
_entity_poly.pdbx_seq_one_letter_code
_entity_poly.pdbx_strand_id
1 'polypeptide(L)'
;MSEARLEQLVSEGKATILYIHGTARSGSTITEVIFAQLADGAIHQPFVGLYDKLGGLLRQNKLPFDADIYEAGCGLIADKIEEMLQQKSHVTILVKEVSCFFHPQIWSQWIQIPKKFLFIIREPHLQYLSWLSYMADLMFKGNGLLMGNPALVMEKAQVTEVVKLQSLKPAWSGTTISYNFQQWQRLIHDWNLLRSTMTGSSKKLAVLDLIELRKNPEYAIAKTIEQLGFEVDNVKEFGRDLLAQSQEKIFDPRDSNRIQVRKARNSNEIQPLVLGEAIEPHAFPLQSREHIWELIPIYLDLLYAPENMAIPSWQQLEQTVAGSESLKLGDIHPFVAYAIAIFHKHEKPAPEINSLLDSIVNGKTKTALGEEKLNSELFGDSFAVVDAYWQQAN
;
A
#
# COMPACT_ATOMS: atom_id res chain seq x y z
N MET A 1 21.04 21.31 -14.05
CA MET A 1 19.73 20.66 -13.95
C MET A 1 19.94 19.31 -13.31
N SER A 2 19.37 19.11 -12.12
CA SER A 2 19.52 17.97 -11.23
C SER A 2 18.79 16.73 -11.75
N GLU A 3 17.61 16.88 -12.35
CA GLU A 3 16.91 15.79 -13.05
C GLU A 3 17.79 15.17 -14.13
N ALA A 4 18.30 15.98 -15.06
CA ALA A 4 19.17 15.51 -16.14
C ALA A 4 20.43 14.81 -15.61
N ARG A 5 20.95 15.26 -14.45
CA ARG A 5 22.07 14.61 -13.79
C ARG A 5 21.69 13.25 -13.22
N LEU A 6 20.53 13.15 -12.58
CA LEU A 6 20.01 11.89 -12.05
C LEU A 6 19.73 10.89 -13.19
N GLU A 7 19.12 11.34 -14.28
CA GLU A 7 18.93 10.57 -15.51
C GLU A 7 20.25 10.04 -16.07
N GLN A 8 21.27 10.89 -16.13
CA GLN A 8 22.61 10.50 -16.57
C GLN A 8 23.19 9.38 -15.68
N LEU A 9 23.14 9.53 -14.35
CA LEU A 9 23.66 8.53 -13.41
C LEU A 9 22.99 7.15 -13.59
N VAL A 10 21.68 7.13 -13.84
CA VAL A 10 20.93 5.88 -14.04
C VAL A 10 21.14 5.27 -15.43
N SER A 11 21.15 6.11 -16.47
CA SER A 11 21.35 5.68 -17.87
C SER A 11 22.77 5.15 -18.13
N GLU A 12 23.79 5.75 -17.51
CA GLU A 12 25.17 5.25 -17.54
C GLU A 12 25.38 3.97 -16.71
N GLY A 13 24.35 3.50 -16.00
CA GLY A 13 24.42 2.31 -15.16
C GLY A 13 25.20 2.50 -13.87
N LYS A 14 25.49 3.75 -13.46
CA LYS A 14 26.12 4.05 -12.16
C LYS A 14 25.14 3.92 -10.99
N ALA A 15 23.86 4.11 -11.25
CA ALA A 15 22.82 3.96 -10.24
C ALA A 15 21.65 3.09 -10.70
N THR A 16 21.06 2.38 -9.75
CA THR A 16 19.75 1.74 -9.85
C THR A 16 18.82 2.37 -8.82
N ILE A 17 17.67 2.87 -9.25
CA ILE A 17 16.64 3.37 -8.33
C ILE A 17 15.51 2.35 -8.23
N LEU A 18 15.24 1.92 -6.99
CA LEU A 18 14.02 1.21 -6.58
C LEU A 18 13.03 2.24 -6.03
N TYR A 19 11.93 2.47 -6.75
CA TYR A 19 10.90 3.42 -6.35
C TYR A 19 9.69 2.70 -5.74
N ILE A 20 9.40 2.97 -4.47
CA ILE A 20 8.21 2.48 -3.77
C ILE A 20 7.09 3.52 -3.89
N HIS A 21 5.97 3.08 -4.43
CA HIS A 21 4.77 3.89 -4.66
C HIS A 21 3.55 3.25 -4.02
N GLY A 22 2.64 4.04 -3.48
CA GLY A 22 1.38 3.49 -2.94
C GLY A 22 0.55 4.55 -2.25
N THR A 23 -0.74 4.30 -2.12
CA THR A 23 -1.67 5.19 -1.42
C THR A 23 -1.33 5.32 0.06
N ALA A 24 -1.73 6.45 0.67
CA ALA A 24 -1.53 6.63 2.10
C ALA A 24 -2.16 5.46 2.87
N ARG A 25 -1.49 4.98 3.92
CA ARG A 25 -1.96 3.87 4.78
C ARG A 25 -2.01 2.49 4.09
N SER A 26 -1.38 2.31 2.92
CA SER A 26 -1.24 1.00 2.27
C SER A 26 -0.15 0.10 2.86
N GLY A 27 0.70 0.60 3.77
CA GLY A 27 1.85 -0.14 4.29
C GLY A 27 3.20 0.26 3.66
N SER A 28 3.24 1.29 2.81
CA SER A 28 4.48 1.72 2.12
C SER A 28 5.68 2.02 3.02
N THR A 29 5.48 2.38 4.30
CA THR A 29 6.59 2.61 5.25
C THR A 29 7.19 1.31 5.78
N ILE A 30 6.38 0.29 6.08
CA ILE A 30 6.93 -1.01 6.47
C ILE A 30 7.61 -1.68 5.27
N THR A 31 7.06 -1.51 4.07
CA THR A 31 7.72 -1.92 2.82
C THR A 31 9.10 -1.28 2.65
N GLU A 32 9.21 0.04 2.82
CA GLU A 32 10.51 0.72 2.75
C GLU A 32 11.53 0.10 3.70
N VAL A 33 11.12 -0.19 4.95
CA VAL A 33 12.00 -0.84 5.93
C VAL A 33 12.45 -2.23 5.45
N ILE A 34 11.53 -3.04 4.92
CA ILE A 34 11.83 -4.38 4.40
C ILE A 34 12.83 -4.31 3.25
N PHE A 35 12.52 -3.50 2.23
CA PHE A 35 13.27 -3.49 0.97
C PHE A 35 14.51 -2.58 1.01
N ALA A 36 14.69 -1.77 2.05
CA ALA A 36 15.91 -0.99 2.26
C ALA A 36 17.17 -1.87 2.36
N GLN A 37 17.01 -3.12 2.80
CA GLN A 37 18.10 -4.11 2.86
C GLN A 37 18.64 -4.50 1.47
N LEU A 38 17.91 -4.21 0.38
CA LEU A 38 18.35 -4.43 -1.00
C LEU A 38 19.08 -3.21 -1.60
N ALA A 39 19.19 -2.12 -0.86
CA ALA A 39 19.74 -0.87 -1.33
C ALA A 39 20.95 -0.43 -0.50
N ASP A 40 21.87 0.28 -1.13
CA ASP A 40 22.99 0.93 -0.44
C ASP A 40 22.53 2.12 0.42
N GLY A 41 21.37 2.70 0.09
CA GLY A 41 20.71 3.74 0.86
C GLY A 41 19.22 3.84 0.56
N ALA A 42 18.47 4.40 1.52
CA ALA A 42 17.04 4.68 1.38
C ALA A 42 16.76 6.16 1.63
N ILE A 43 15.89 6.75 0.80
CA ILE A 43 15.46 8.14 0.89
C ILE A 43 13.94 8.16 1.08
N HIS A 44 13.53 8.54 2.28
CA HIS A 44 12.13 8.63 2.68
C HIS A 44 11.50 9.94 2.20
N GLN A 45 10.53 9.83 1.30
CA GLN A 45 9.66 10.92 0.88
C GLN A 45 10.41 12.22 0.53
N PRO A 46 11.40 12.17 -0.38
CA PRO A 46 12.26 13.32 -0.64
C PRO A 46 11.46 14.54 -1.12
N PHE A 47 10.34 14.33 -1.80
CA PHE A 47 9.55 15.42 -2.37
C PHE A 47 8.52 15.97 -1.37
N VAL A 48 7.78 15.10 -0.66
CA VAL A 48 6.89 15.54 0.44
C VAL A 48 7.68 16.22 1.56
N GLY A 49 8.86 15.70 1.92
CA GLY A 49 9.70 16.30 2.95
C GLY A 49 10.20 17.69 2.59
N LEU A 50 10.49 17.95 1.30
CA LEU A 50 10.82 19.28 0.80
C LEU A 50 9.61 20.22 0.84
N TYR A 51 8.45 19.75 0.38
CA TYR A 51 7.20 20.50 0.45
C TYR A 51 6.88 20.95 1.89
N ASP A 52 6.99 20.04 2.86
CA ASP A 52 6.70 20.33 4.27
C ASP A 52 7.67 21.37 4.87
N LYS A 53 8.96 21.35 4.47
CA LYS A 53 9.99 22.28 4.95
C LYS A 53 9.84 23.70 4.40
N LEU A 54 9.36 23.84 3.16
CA LEU A 54 9.15 25.14 2.52
C LEU A 54 7.91 25.88 3.07
N GLY A 55 7.16 25.23 3.97
CA GLY A 55 6.09 25.81 4.75
C GLY A 55 4.74 25.71 4.04
N GLY A 56 3.88 24.83 4.57
CA GLY A 56 2.45 24.71 4.22
C GLY A 56 1.58 25.96 4.46
N LEU A 57 2.18 27.15 4.44
CA LEU A 57 1.56 28.48 4.56
C LEU A 57 1.73 29.35 3.30
N LEU A 58 2.37 28.86 2.22
CA LEU A 58 2.39 29.56 0.94
C LEU A 58 1.28 29.04 0.00
N ARG A 59 0.11 29.65 0.23
CA ARG A 59 -0.96 29.97 -0.73
C ARG A 59 -2.02 28.91 -1.04
N GLN A 60 -3.21 29.27 -0.55
CA GLN A 60 -4.51 29.06 -1.15
C GLN A 60 -4.46 29.33 -2.66
N ASN A 61 -4.38 28.25 -3.43
CA ASN A 61 -4.90 28.00 -4.77
C ASN A 61 -4.21 26.71 -5.20
N LYS A 62 -4.95 25.76 -5.80
CA LYS A 62 -4.40 24.54 -6.42
C LYS A 62 -3.00 24.82 -6.98
N LEU A 63 -1.92 24.29 -6.38
CA LEU A 63 -0.58 24.40 -6.98
C LEU A 63 -0.46 23.29 -8.02
N PRO A 64 -0.54 23.59 -9.33
CA PRO A 64 -0.44 22.56 -10.37
C PRO A 64 1.02 22.15 -10.61
N PHE A 65 1.97 22.77 -9.92
CA PHE A 65 3.35 22.77 -10.35
C PHE A 65 4.24 23.30 -9.23
N ASP A 66 5.19 22.49 -8.79
CA ASP A 66 6.42 23.01 -8.24
C ASP A 66 7.56 22.16 -8.81
N ALA A 67 7.94 22.49 -10.05
CA ALA A 67 9.13 21.89 -10.65
C ALA A 67 10.38 22.17 -9.81
N ASP A 68 10.38 23.21 -8.96
CA ASP A 68 11.51 23.48 -8.08
C ASP A 68 11.57 22.41 -6.97
N ILE A 69 10.43 21.97 -6.41
CA ILE A 69 10.40 20.83 -5.48
C ILE A 69 10.82 19.53 -6.17
N TYR A 70 10.35 19.29 -7.39
CA TYR A 70 10.75 18.10 -8.15
C TYR A 70 12.26 18.10 -8.44
N GLU A 71 12.78 19.21 -8.96
CA GLU A 71 14.20 19.39 -9.28
C GLU A 71 15.09 19.32 -8.02
N ALA A 72 14.66 19.92 -6.91
CA ALA A 72 15.35 19.82 -5.63
C ALA A 72 15.32 18.39 -5.07
N GLY A 73 14.21 17.67 -5.23
CA GLY A 73 14.09 16.26 -4.87
C GLY A 73 15.03 15.39 -5.71
N CYS A 74 15.10 15.62 -7.02
CA CYS A 74 16.07 14.98 -7.91
C CYS A 74 17.52 15.29 -7.49
N GLY A 75 17.80 16.54 -7.09
CA GLY A 75 19.11 16.96 -6.57
C GLY A 75 19.50 16.19 -5.31
N LEU A 76 18.61 16.10 -4.31
CA LEU A 76 18.85 15.32 -3.09
C LEU A 76 19.20 13.86 -3.39
N ILE A 77 18.54 13.26 -4.36
CA ILE A 77 18.78 11.86 -4.74
C ILE A 77 20.12 11.74 -5.47
N ALA A 78 20.41 12.64 -6.41
CA ALA A 78 21.67 12.67 -7.16
C ALA A 78 22.88 12.88 -6.24
N ASP A 79 22.81 13.83 -5.31
CA ASP A 79 23.88 14.12 -4.34
C ASP A 79 24.18 12.87 -3.49
N LYS A 80 23.14 12.16 -3.04
CA LYS A 80 23.31 10.94 -2.24
C LYS A 80 23.96 9.82 -3.05
N ILE A 81 23.57 9.67 -4.33
CA ILE A 81 24.19 8.71 -5.25
C ILE A 81 25.68 9.05 -5.42
N GLU A 82 26.02 10.30 -5.68
CA GLU A 82 27.40 10.73 -5.92
C GLU A 82 28.28 10.56 -4.68
N GLU A 83 27.75 10.86 -3.49
CA GLU A 83 28.43 10.59 -2.21
C GLU A 83 28.81 9.10 -2.09
N MET A 84 27.86 8.20 -2.38
CA MET A 84 28.10 6.75 -2.28
C MET A 84 29.02 6.22 -3.40
N LEU A 85 28.98 6.81 -4.59
CA LEU A 85 29.85 6.46 -5.71
C LEU A 85 31.33 6.81 -5.45
N GLN A 86 31.66 7.57 -4.41
CA GLN A 86 33.06 7.76 -3.99
C GLN A 86 33.70 6.45 -3.49
N GLN A 87 32.88 5.47 -3.09
CA GLN A 87 33.33 4.20 -2.49
C GLN A 87 32.94 2.98 -3.34
N LYS A 88 32.02 3.15 -4.30
CA LYS A 88 31.45 2.05 -5.09
C LYS A 88 31.36 2.44 -6.57
N SER A 89 31.50 1.47 -7.46
CA SER A 89 31.34 1.68 -8.91
C SER A 89 29.88 1.73 -9.36
N HIS A 90 28.98 1.15 -8.58
CA HIS A 90 27.53 1.14 -8.78
C HIS A 90 26.83 1.30 -7.44
N VAL A 91 25.68 1.98 -7.42
CA VAL A 91 24.85 2.14 -6.22
C VAL A 91 23.39 1.82 -6.50
N THR A 92 22.74 1.14 -5.56
CA THR A 92 21.29 0.97 -5.52
C THR A 92 20.70 1.89 -4.46
N ILE A 93 19.78 2.77 -4.85
CA ILE A 93 19.04 3.64 -3.92
C ILE A 93 17.56 3.25 -3.93
N LEU A 94 16.99 3.13 -2.74
CA LEU A 94 15.55 3.05 -2.55
C LEU A 94 14.99 4.47 -2.34
N VAL A 95 13.96 4.82 -3.10
CA VAL A 95 13.19 6.04 -2.92
C VAL A 95 11.75 5.67 -2.65
N LYS A 96 11.18 6.13 -1.54
CA LYS A 96 9.76 5.91 -1.23
C LYS A 96 9.01 7.23 -1.30
N GLU A 97 7.85 7.24 -1.93
CA GLU A 97 6.90 8.35 -1.86
C GLU A 97 5.44 7.85 -1.76
N VAL A 98 4.51 8.68 -1.28
CA VAL A 98 3.08 8.36 -1.39
C VAL A 98 2.58 8.71 -2.78
N SER A 99 1.63 7.93 -3.29
CA SER A 99 0.86 8.26 -4.47
C SER A 99 0.31 9.67 -4.42
N CYS A 100 0.06 10.25 -5.60
CA CYS A 100 -0.61 11.54 -5.77
C CYS A 100 0.18 12.76 -5.32
N PHE A 101 1.44 12.59 -4.95
CA PHE A 101 2.36 13.71 -4.77
C PHE A 101 2.61 14.42 -6.11
N PHE A 102 2.89 13.64 -7.17
CA PHE A 102 3.16 14.20 -8.48
C PHE A 102 1.89 14.56 -9.23
N HIS A 103 1.94 15.69 -9.93
CA HIS A 103 1.02 15.97 -11.02
C HIS A 103 1.34 15.06 -12.22
N PRO A 104 0.36 14.62 -13.03
CA PRO A 104 0.61 13.71 -14.15
C PRO A 104 1.82 14.05 -15.05
N GLN A 105 2.11 15.33 -15.34
CA GLN A 105 3.29 15.65 -16.16
C GLN A 105 4.63 15.45 -15.42
N ILE A 106 4.70 15.67 -14.11
CA ILE A 106 5.91 15.36 -13.33
C ILE A 106 6.03 13.84 -13.19
N TRP A 107 4.91 13.14 -12.99
CA TRP A 107 4.92 11.68 -13.00
C TRP A 107 5.46 11.13 -14.32
N SER A 108 5.00 11.64 -15.47
CA SER A 108 5.51 11.24 -16.80
C SER A 108 7.02 11.43 -16.98
N GLN A 109 7.61 12.44 -16.33
CA GLN A 109 9.05 12.68 -16.31
C GLN A 109 9.74 11.70 -15.35
N TRP A 110 9.29 11.68 -14.09
CA TRP A 110 9.85 10.83 -13.04
C TRP A 110 9.87 9.35 -13.43
N ILE A 111 8.80 8.81 -14.04
CA ILE A 111 8.77 7.38 -14.40
C ILE A 111 9.85 6.98 -15.40
N GLN A 112 10.46 7.92 -16.13
CA GLN A 112 11.56 7.62 -17.03
C GLN A 112 12.84 7.26 -16.27
N ILE A 113 13.00 7.75 -15.04
CA ILE A 113 14.27 7.67 -14.30
C ILE A 113 14.44 6.33 -13.58
N PRO A 114 13.56 5.88 -12.64
CA PRO A 114 13.79 4.63 -11.93
C PRO A 114 13.76 3.40 -12.84
N LYS A 115 14.54 2.38 -12.48
CA LYS A 115 14.57 1.09 -13.19
C LYS A 115 13.65 0.05 -12.56
N LYS A 116 13.32 0.20 -11.28
CA LYS A 116 12.52 -0.77 -10.53
C LYS A 116 11.42 -0.04 -9.78
N PHE A 117 10.19 -0.53 -9.89
CA PHE A 117 9.00 0.07 -9.29
C PHE A 117 8.28 -0.97 -8.45
N LEU A 118 7.94 -0.60 -7.22
CA LEU A 118 7.19 -1.43 -6.28
C LEU A 118 5.94 -0.69 -5.83
N PHE A 119 4.78 -1.15 -6.30
CA PHE A 119 3.47 -0.62 -5.92
C PHE A 119 2.95 -1.35 -4.68
N ILE A 120 2.46 -0.61 -3.69
CA ILE A 120 1.93 -1.18 -2.44
C ILE A 120 0.43 -0.95 -2.36
N ILE A 121 -0.32 -2.05 -2.28
CA ILE A 121 -1.78 -2.05 -2.14
C ILE A 121 -2.21 -2.68 -0.81
N ARG A 122 -3.40 -2.29 -0.36
CA ARG A 122 -4.08 -2.79 0.85
C ARG A 122 -5.57 -2.77 0.58
N GLU A 123 -6.33 -3.63 1.26
CA GLU A 123 -7.79 -3.65 1.18
C GLU A 123 -8.39 -2.25 1.35
N PRO A 124 -9.34 -1.85 0.49
CA PRO A 124 -9.95 -0.52 0.57
C PRO A 124 -10.52 -0.19 1.96
N HIS A 125 -11.26 -1.11 2.59
CA HIS A 125 -11.89 -0.86 3.90
C HIS A 125 -10.88 -0.73 5.04
N LEU A 126 -9.83 -1.55 5.09
CA LEU A 126 -8.79 -1.44 6.13
C LEU A 126 -7.94 -0.18 5.95
N GLN A 127 -7.59 0.13 4.71
CA GLN A 127 -6.91 1.38 4.42
C GLN A 127 -7.78 2.58 4.81
N TYR A 128 -9.07 2.53 4.47
CA TYR A 128 -10.01 3.60 4.73
C TYR A 128 -10.28 3.78 6.23
N LEU A 129 -10.43 2.71 7.00
CA LEU A 129 -10.46 2.78 8.46
C LEU A 129 -9.19 3.41 9.02
N SER A 130 -8.03 3.01 8.52
CA SER A 130 -6.75 3.55 8.98
C SER A 130 -6.63 5.06 8.70
N TRP A 131 -7.21 5.50 7.58
CA TRP A 131 -7.31 6.91 7.20
C TRP A 131 -8.32 7.66 8.08
N LEU A 132 -9.50 7.10 8.31
CA LEU A 132 -10.53 7.63 9.22
C LEU A 132 -9.98 7.79 10.63
N SER A 133 -9.25 6.79 11.14
CA SER A 133 -8.65 6.81 12.47
C SER A 133 -7.66 7.97 12.62
N TYR A 134 -6.84 8.19 11.58
CA TYR A 134 -5.92 9.34 11.54
C TYR A 134 -6.67 10.68 11.51
N MET A 135 -7.76 10.79 10.74
CA MET A 135 -8.56 12.02 10.68
C MET A 135 -9.32 12.30 11.97
N ALA A 136 -9.86 11.26 12.61
CA ALA A 136 -10.48 11.36 13.92
C ALA A 136 -9.48 11.87 14.96
N ASP A 137 -8.25 11.34 14.97
CA ASP A 137 -7.19 11.80 15.87
C ASP A 137 -6.87 13.30 15.70
N LEU A 138 -6.76 13.76 14.44
CA LEU A 138 -6.55 15.18 14.13
C LEU A 138 -7.74 16.05 14.57
N MET A 139 -8.96 15.61 14.28
CA MET A 139 -10.17 16.38 14.54
C MET A 139 -10.45 16.51 16.04
N PHE A 140 -10.30 15.41 16.78
CA PHE A 140 -10.61 15.33 18.21
C PHE A 140 -9.38 15.51 19.12
N LYS A 141 -8.21 15.81 18.54
CA LYS A 141 -6.94 16.04 19.25
C LYS A 141 -6.56 14.88 20.17
N GLY A 142 -6.66 13.65 19.66
CA GLY A 142 -6.58 12.42 20.44
C GLY A 142 -5.20 12.03 20.99
N ASN A 143 -4.15 12.82 20.81
CA ASN A 143 -2.76 12.47 21.17
C ASN A 143 -2.29 11.10 20.62
N GLY A 144 -2.90 10.61 19.53
CA GLY A 144 -2.64 9.29 18.94
C GLY A 144 -3.50 8.15 19.51
N LEU A 145 -4.25 8.38 20.60
CA LEU A 145 -5.09 7.35 21.26
C LEU A 145 -6.22 6.86 20.35
N LEU A 146 -6.66 7.68 19.39
CA LEU A 146 -7.73 7.33 18.45
C LEU A 146 -7.24 6.48 17.28
N MET A 147 -5.92 6.38 17.06
CA MET A 147 -5.37 5.56 15.98
C MET A 147 -5.45 4.05 16.25
N GLY A 148 -5.66 3.64 17.51
CA GLY A 148 -5.75 2.24 17.93
C GLY A 148 -7.11 1.82 18.51
N ASN A 149 -8.14 2.66 18.43
CA ASN A 149 -9.47 2.35 18.95
C ASN A 149 -10.53 2.37 17.83
N PRO A 150 -10.69 1.26 17.09
CA PRO A 150 -11.62 1.20 15.98
C PRO A 150 -13.07 1.50 16.39
N ALA A 151 -13.53 1.00 17.54
CA ALA A 151 -14.91 1.20 17.99
C ALA A 151 -15.26 2.69 18.14
N LEU A 152 -14.35 3.47 18.73
CA LEU A 152 -14.53 4.91 18.87
C LEU A 152 -14.42 5.64 17.51
N VAL A 153 -13.56 5.16 16.61
CA VAL A 153 -13.49 5.69 15.24
C VAL A 153 -14.81 5.44 14.50
N MET A 154 -15.41 4.25 14.64
CA MET A 154 -16.71 3.93 14.06
C MET A 154 -17.82 4.83 14.63
N GLU A 155 -17.82 5.10 15.94
CA GLU A 155 -18.76 6.03 16.57
C GLU A 155 -18.65 7.45 15.99
N LYS A 156 -17.44 7.88 15.62
CA LYS A 156 -17.16 9.24 15.11
C LYS A 156 -17.06 9.33 13.59
N ALA A 157 -17.25 8.22 12.86
CA ALA A 157 -17.01 8.15 11.41
C ALA A 157 -17.85 9.19 10.65
N GLN A 158 -19.14 9.31 10.97
CA GLN A 158 -20.04 10.28 10.31
C GLN A 158 -19.53 11.73 10.35
N VAL A 159 -18.97 12.15 11.49
CA VAL A 159 -18.43 13.50 11.67
C VAL A 159 -17.11 13.66 10.93
N THR A 160 -16.30 12.59 10.93
CA THR A 160 -14.97 12.55 10.33
C THR A 160 -15.05 12.51 8.79
N GLU A 161 -16.07 11.87 8.23
CA GLU A 161 -16.34 11.77 6.81
C GLU A 161 -16.62 13.13 6.17
N VAL A 162 -17.35 14.01 6.88
CA VAL A 162 -17.73 15.34 6.37
C VAL A 162 -16.67 16.41 6.61
N VAL A 163 -15.55 16.06 7.24
CA VAL A 163 -14.45 16.99 7.50
C VAL A 163 -13.91 17.54 6.19
N LYS A 164 -13.88 18.87 6.08
CA LYS A 164 -13.15 19.56 5.01
C LYS A 164 -11.66 19.49 5.31
N LEU A 165 -10.93 18.64 4.59
CA LEU A 165 -9.53 18.37 4.89
C LEU A 165 -8.63 19.61 4.86
N GLN A 166 -8.98 20.62 4.04
CA GLN A 166 -8.27 21.89 3.96
C GLN A 166 -8.18 22.64 5.31
N SER A 167 -9.12 22.41 6.23
CA SER A 167 -9.06 23.02 7.57
C SER A 167 -8.10 22.29 8.52
N LEU A 168 -7.82 21.01 8.27
CA LEU A 168 -6.86 20.21 9.04
C LEU A 168 -5.46 20.25 8.42
N LYS A 169 -5.39 20.20 7.09
CA LYS A 169 -4.18 20.32 6.28
C LYS A 169 -4.48 21.14 5.01
N PRO A 170 -4.02 22.39 4.92
CA PRO A 170 -4.34 23.30 3.80
C PRO A 170 -4.02 22.76 2.40
N ALA A 171 -3.05 21.83 2.30
CA ALA A 171 -2.67 21.19 1.04
C ALA A 171 -3.70 20.17 0.52
N TRP A 172 -4.64 19.73 1.36
CA TRP A 172 -5.62 18.72 1.02
C TRP A 172 -6.97 19.36 0.72
N SER A 173 -7.62 18.91 -0.35
CA SER A 173 -8.94 19.40 -0.75
C SER A 173 -9.98 18.28 -0.67
N GLY A 174 -11.24 18.68 -0.51
CA GLY A 174 -12.36 17.74 -0.40
C GLY A 174 -12.60 17.23 1.02
N THR A 175 -13.30 16.11 1.10
CA THR A 175 -13.60 15.38 2.34
C THR A 175 -12.74 14.14 2.47
N THR A 176 -12.81 13.46 3.62
CA THR A 176 -12.13 12.20 3.88
C THR A 176 -12.41 11.15 2.80
N ILE A 177 -13.69 11.00 2.43
CA ILE A 177 -14.18 10.11 1.35
C ILE A 177 -13.59 10.52 0.00
N SER A 178 -13.87 11.76 -0.44
CA SER A 178 -13.48 12.18 -1.79
C SER A 178 -11.96 12.17 -1.98
N TYR A 179 -11.20 12.48 -0.93
CA TYR A 179 -9.75 12.42 -0.97
C TYR A 179 -9.27 10.98 -1.13
N ASN A 180 -9.74 10.05 -0.30
CA ASN A 180 -9.33 8.65 -0.40
C ASN A 180 -9.69 8.05 -1.78
N PHE A 181 -10.87 8.37 -2.31
CA PHE A 181 -11.26 7.97 -3.65
C PHE A 181 -10.28 8.46 -4.73
N GLN A 182 -9.99 9.76 -4.70
CA GLN A 182 -9.03 10.38 -5.63
C GLN A 182 -7.63 9.77 -5.52
N GLN A 183 -7.21 9.34 -4.33
CA GLN A 183 -5.91 8.70 -4.15
C GLN A 183 -5.82 7.36 -4.91
N TRP A 184 -6.86 6.53 -4.83
CA TRP A 184 -6.93 5.27 -5.58
C TRP A 184 -7.02 5.50 -7.09
N GLN A 185 -7.87 6.42 -7.54
CA GLN A 185 -7.99 6.75 -8.96
C GLN A 185 -6.67 7.24 -9.58
N ARG A 186 -5.89 7.99 -8.82
CA ARG A 186 -4.57 8.43 -9.25
C ARG A 186 -3.56 7.29 -9.22
N LEU A 187 -3.59 6.40 -8.23
CA LEU A 187 -2.71 5.23 -8.20
C LEU A 187 -2.88 4.36 -9.44
N ILE A 188 -4.13 4.07 -9.86
CA ILE A 188 -4.39 3.29 -11.07
C ILE A 188 -3.97 4.04 -12.34
N HIS A 189 -4.15 5.37 -12.38
CA HIS A 189 -3.64 6.19 -13.49
C HIS A 189 -2.10 6.12 -13.58
N ASP A 190 -1.42 6.30 -12.45
CA ASP A 190 0.03 6.26 -12.35
C ASP A 190 0.59 4.89 -12.80
N TRP A 191 -0.08 3.82 -12.36
CA TRP A 191 0.17 2.44 -12.75
C TRP A 191 0.03 2.23 -14.26
N ASN A 192 -1.11 2.62 -14.83
CA ASN A 192 -1.37 2.46 -16.26
C ASN A 192 -0.37 3.23 -17.12
N LEU A 193 -0.01 4.44 -16.70
CA LEU A 193 1.02 5.22 -17.37
C LEU A 193 2.37 4.48 -17.34
N LEU A 194 2.79 4.00 -16.16
CA LEU A 194 4.04 3.25 -16.04
C LEU A 194 4.04 2.02 -16.95
N ARG A 195 2.98 1.20 -16.93
CA ARG A 195 2.87 0.01 -17.81
C ARG A 195 3.00 0.38 -19.29
N SER A 196 2.40 1.49 -19.72
CA SER A 196 2.52 1.96 -21.11
C SER A 196 3.97 2.25 -21.52
N THR A 197 4.82 2.66 -20.57
CA THR A 197 6.26 2.94 -20.80
C THR A 197 7.15 1.70 -20.69
N MET A 198 6.62 0.56 -20.24
CA MET A 198 7.44 -0.63 -20.00
C MET A 198 7.71 -1.46 -21.26
N THR A 199 6.87 -1.35 -22.30
CA THR A 199 7.01 -2.12 -23.55
C THR A 199 8.39 -1.91 -24.18
N GLY A 200 9.20 -2.96 -24.26
CA GLY A 200 10.56 -2.90 -24.82
C GLY A 200 11.61 -2.27 -23.89
N SER A 201 11.26 -1.93 -22.64
CA SER A 201 12.18 -1.37 -21.65
C SER A 201 12.80 -2.46 -20.75
N SER A 202 13.88 -2.12 -20.05
CA SER A 202 14.47 -2.96 -18.99
C SER A 202 13.86 -2.73 -17.61
N LYS A 203 12.82 -1.89 -17.52
CA LYS A 203 12.17 -1.56 -16.24
C LYS A 203 11.51 -2.81 -15.65
N LYS A 204 11.51 -2.88 -14.32
CA LYS A 204 10.87 -3.94 -13.54
C LYS A 204 9.75 -3.33 -12.70
N LEU A 205 8.65 -4.06 -12.60
CA LEU A 205 7.47 -3.66 -11.86
C LEU A 205 6.99 -4.83 -11.01
N ALA A 206 6.69 -4.54 -9.75
CA ALA A 206 6.06 -5.46 -8.82
C ALA A 206 4.93 -4.73 -8.10
N VAL A 207 3.89 -5.48 -7.70
CA VAL A 207 2.94 -5.04 -6.68
C VAL A 207 3.07 -5.96 -5.49
N LEU A 208 3.12 -5.37 -4.30
CA LEU A 208 3.05 -6.10 -3.04
C LEU A 208 1.71 -5.78 -2.37
N ASP A 209 0.89 -6.81 -2.24
CA ASP A 209 -0.31 -6.79 -1.43
C ASP A 209 0.06 -6.95 0.05
N LEU A 210 -0.35 -5.99 0.87
CA LEU A 210 -0.13 -6.04 2.31
C LEU A 210 -0.77 -7.27 2.95
N ILE A 211 -1.83 -7.84 2.36
CA ILE A 211 -2.44 -9.07 2.86
C ILE A 211 -1.48 -10.24 2.78
N GLU A 212 -0.86 -10.42 1.63
CA GLU A 212 0.05 -11.53 1.40
C GLU A 212 1.31 -11.35 2.25
N LEU A 213 1.78 -10.11 2.36
CA LEU A 213 2.88 -9.78 3.27
C LEU A 213 2.56 -10.14 4.73
N ARG A 214 1.31 -10.02 5.17
CA ARG A 214 0.89 -10.35 6.55
C ARG A 214 0.88 -11.84 6.83
N LYS A 215 0.39 -12.64 5.89
CA LYS A 215 0.14 -14.07 6.10
C LYS A 215 1.32 -14.92 5.74
N ASN A 216 1.99 -14.55 4.65
CA ASN A 216 3.07 -15.30 4.08
C ASN A 216 4.21 -14.34 3.71
N PRO A 217 4.80 -13.65 4.71
CA PRO A 217 5.81 -12.62 4.49
C PRO A 217 7.00 -13.13 3.67
N GLU A 218 7.48 -14.35 3.96
CA GLU A 218 8.61 -14.95 3.23
C GLU A 218 8.30 -15.08 1.73
N TYR A 219 7.12 -15.61 1.37
CA TYR A 219 6.70 -15.73 -0.01
C TYR A 219 6.51 -14.37 -0.68
N ALA A 220 5.79 -13.45 -0.03
CA ALA A 220 5.50 -12.12 -0.56
C ALA A 220 6.80 -11.36 -0.88
N ILE A 221 7.77 -11.42 0.03
CA ILE A 221 9.07 -10.77 -0.12
C ILE A 221 9.89 -11.47 -1.21
N ALA A 222 10.00 -12.80 -1.17
CA ALA A 222 10.71 -13.58 -2.19
C ALA A 222 10.23 -13.25 -3.59
N LYS A 223 8.90 -13.25 -3.76
CA LYS A 223 8.29 -13.03 -5.06
C LYS A 223 8.51 -11.60 -5.55
N THR A 224 8.41 -10.63 -4.64
CA THR A 224 8.67 -9.22 -4.95
C THR A 224 10.13 -9.01 -5.37
N ILE A 225 11.09 -9.61 -4.67
CA ILE A 225 12.52 -9.56 -5.00
C ILE A 225 12.76 -10.13 -6.41
N GLU A 226 12.19 -11.30 -6.70
CA GLU A 226 12.27 -11.96 -8.01
C GLU A 226 11.72 -11.07 -9.13
N GLN A 227 10.51 -10.52 -8.95
CA GLN A 227 9.86 -9.63 -9.93
C GLN A 227 10.66 -8.36 -10.19
N LEU A 228 11.24 -7.78 -9.14
CA LEU A 228 12.13 -6.64 -9.24
C LEU A 228 13.48 -7.01 -9.88
N GLY A 229 13.78 -8.29 -10.07
CA GLY A 229 14.99 -8.78 -10.72
C GLY A 229 16.24 -8.48 -9.89
N PHE A 230 16.15 -8.68 -8.57
CA PHE A 230 17.31 -8.72 -7.69
C PHE A 230 17.77 -10.17 -7.54
N GLU A 231 19.08 -10.39 -7.56
CA GLU A 231 19.69 -11.67 -7.23
C GLU A 231 19.91 -11.71 -5.71
N VAL A 232 19.22 -12.61 -5.01
CA VAL A 232 19.35 -12.77 -3.56
C VAL A 232 19.54 -14.24 -3.25
N ASP A 233 20.73 -14.59 -2.78
CA ASP A 233 21.12 -15.98 -2.52
C ASP A 233 20.40 -16.58 -1.29
N ASN A 234 19.85 -15.75 -0.39
CA ASN A 234 19.23 -16.22 0.85
C ASN A 234 18.01 -15.40 1.32
N VAL A 235 16.91 -15.48 0.58
CA VAL A 235 15.64 -14.82 0.92
C VAL A 235 15.08 -15.24 2.29
N LYS A 236 15.42 -16.44 2.78
CA LYS A 236 15.03 -16.92 4.11
C LYS A 236 15.69 -16.12 5.25
N GLU A 237 16.88 -15.57 5.04
CA GLU A 237 17.53 -14.67 5.99
C GLU A 237 16.81 -13.32 6.05
N PHE A 238 16.30 -12.78 4.94
CA PHE A 238 15.43 -11.58 4.96
C PHE A 238 14.16 -11.80 5.79
N GLY A 239 13.48 -12.93 5.60
CA GLY A 239 12.28 -13.29 6.37
C GLY A 239 12.57 -13.45 7.87
N ARG A 240 13.70 -14.10 8.22
CA ARG A 240 14.17 -14.23 9.59
C ARG A 240 14.59 -12.92 10.22
N ASP A 241 15.34 -12.08 9.50
CA ASP A 241 15.79 -10.78 9.97
C ASP A 241 14.62 -9.83 10.14
N LEU A 242 13.54 -9.97 9.37
CA LEU A 242 12.30 -9.24 9.60
C LEU A 242 11.54 -9.69 10.83
N LEU A 243 11.43 -11.00 11.05
CA LEU A 243 10.84 -11.55 12.27
C LEU A 243 11.69 -11.17 13.49
N ALA A 244 13.01 -11.23 13.39
CA ALA A 244 13.95 -10.83 14.43
C ALA A 244 13.92 -9.32 14.67
N GLN A 245 13.94 -8.47 13.64
CA GLN A 245 13.84 -7.00 13.78
C GLN A 245 12.44 -6.58 14.30
N SER A 246 11.37 -7.27 13.90
CA SER A 246 10.04 -7.02 14.47
C SER A 246 9.95 -7.35 15.96
N GLN A 247 10.80 -8.26 16.47
CA GLN A 247 10.90 -8.62 17.89
C GLN A 247 11.98 -7.82 18.64
N GLU A 248 13.10 -7.51 17.99
CA GLU A 248 14.18 -6.64 18.42
C GLU A 248 13.93 -5.23 17.89
N LYS A 249 13.06 -4.48 18.58
CA LYS A 249 12.95 -3.01 18.54
C LYS A 249 13.68 -2.36 17.34
N ILE A 250 13.02 -2.28 16.18
CA ILE A 250 13.38 -1.56 14.92
C ILE A 250 13.84 -0.08 15.10
N PHE A 251 14.04 0.39 16.33
CA PHE A 251 14.34 1.77 16.65
C PHE A 251 15.46 1.86 17.68
N ASP A 252 16.71 2.00 17.22
CA ASP A 252 17.69 2.77 18.00
C ASP A 252 17.36 4.27 17.81
N PRO A 253 16.86 4.96 18.84
CA PRO A 253 16.53 6.37 18.76
C PRO A 253 17.75 7.30 18.58
N ARG A 254 18.98 6.77 18.63
CA ARG A 254 20.24 7.51 18.60
C ARG A 254 20.92 7.57 17.23
N ASP A 255 20.35 6.94 16.20
CA ASP A 255 20.87 7.06 14.84
C ASP A 255 20.71 8.51 14.33
N SER A 256 21.84 9.22 14.30
CA SER A 256 21.95 10.63 13.92
C SER A 256 21.67 10.91 12.45
N ASN A 257 21.58 9.87 11.60
CA ASN A 257 21.26 10.03 10.18
C ASN A 257 19.73 10.12 9.90
N ARG A 258 18.87 9.92 10.92
CA ARG A 258 17.39 9.89 10.78
C ARG A 258 16.68 11.21 11.13
N ILE A 259 17.15 12.34 10.60
CA ILE A 259 16.62 13.68 10.97
C ILE A 259 15.15 13.91 10.54
N GLN A 260 14.55 13.09 9.65
CA GLN A 260 13.19 13.34 9.14
C GLN A 260 12.12 12.26 9.45
N VAL A 261 12.46 11.17 10.13
CA VAL A 261 11.50 10.12 10.54
C VAL A 261 10.90 10.42 11.93
N ARG A 262 10.54 11.68 12.20
CA ARG A 262 10.04 12.11 13.52
C ARG A 262 8.57 11.79 13.80
N LYS A 263 7.88 10.99 12.98
CA LYS A 263 6.46 10.63 13.17
C LYS A 263 6.10 9.14 13.09
N ALA A 264 7.05 8.26 13.39
CA ALA A 264 6.76 6.85 13.73
C ALA A 264 7.19 6.50 15.17
N ARG A 265 7.31 7.50 16.05
CA ARG A 265 7.87 7.35 17.41
C ARG A 265 6.84 7.34 18.56
N ASN A 266 5.54 7.24 18.26
CA ASN A 266 4.50 7.22 19.31
C ASN A 266 3.66 5.95 19.38
N SER A 267 4.06 4.85 18.75
CA SER A 267 3.49 3.55 19.11
C SER A 267 4.59 2.65 19.67
N ASN A 268 4.49 2.34 20.96
CA ASN A 268 5.02 1.08 21.52
C ASN A 268 4.21 -0.13 20.98
N GLU A 269 3.62 0.01 19.79
CA GLU A 269 2.58 -0.80 19.19
C GLU A 269 2.75 -0.78 17.66
N ILE A 270 3.97 -0.86 17.13
CA ILE A 270 4.08 -1.69 15.92
C ILE A 270 3.90 -3.11 16.43
N GLN A 271 2.65 -3.47 16.74
CA GLN A 271 2.32 -4.85 16.98
C GLN A 271 2.69 -5.59 15.69
N PRO A 272 3.22 -6.83 15.80
CA PRO A 272 3.29 -7.70 14.63
C PRO A 272 1.95 -7.62 13.92
N LEU A 273 1.98 -7.56 12.59
CA LEU A 273 0.79 -7.47 11.74
C LEU A 273 -0.32 -8.33 12.34
N VAL A 274 -1.30 -7.71 13.00
CA VAL A 274 -2.23 -8.47 13.83
C VAL A 274 -3.11 -9.25 12.87
N LEU A 275 -3.05 -10.58 12.97
CA LEU A 275 -4.01 -11.50 12.37
C LEU A 275 -5.39 -11.13 12.95
N GLY A 276 -6.23 -10.46 12.17
CA GLY A 276 -7.61 -10.17 12.57
C GLY A 276 -8.03 -8.72 12.83
N GLU A 277 -7.53 -7.72 12.09
CA GLU A 277 -8.34 -6.49 11.88
C GLU A 277 -9.55 -6.83 10.98
N ALA A 278 -10.49 -7.65 11.47
CA ALA A 278 -11.70 -8.02 10.75
C ALA A 278 -12.77 -6.95 10.98
N ILE A 279 -12.59 -5.78 10.36
CA ILE A 279 -13.63 -4.75 10.37
C ILE A 279 -14.39 -4.85 9.07
N GLU A 280 -15.59 -5.42 9.21
CA GLU A 280 -16.49 -5.65 8.09
C GLU A 280 -16.96 -4.32 7.50
N PRO A 281 -17.15 -4.21 6.18
CA PRO A 281 -17.74 -3.04 5.56
C PRO A 281 -19.08 -2.64 6.22
N HIS A 282 -19.89 -3.60 6.67
CA HIS A 282 -21.17 -3.32 7.33
C HIS A 282 -21.06 -2.62 8.69
N ALA A 283 -19.88 -2.59 9.31
CA ALA A 283 -19.64 -1.79 10.50
C ALA A 283 -19.64 -0.28 10.21
N PHE A 284 -19.40 0.11 8.95
CA PHE A 284 -19.30 1.51 8.54
C PHE A 284 -20.68 2.15 8.30
N PRO A 285 -20.81 3.48 8.51
CA PRO A 285 -21.98 4.23 8.05
C PRO A 285 -22.25 4.00 6.56
N LEU A 286 -23.50 4.14 6.13
CA LEU A 286 -23.92 3.86 4.74
C LEU A 286 -23.01 4.54 3.70
N GLN A 287 -22.71 5.82 3.88
CA GLN A 287 -21.87 6.58 2.94
C GLN A 287 -20.44 6.03 2.82
N SER A 288 -19.87 5.57 3.93
CA SER A 288 -18.56 4.90 3.93
C SER A 288 -18.59 3.54 3.23
N ARG A 289 -19.69 2.80 3.35
CA ARG A 289 -19.87 1.51 2.68
C ARG A 289 -19.90 1.66 1.18
N GLU A 290 -20.72 2.59 0.69
CA GLU A 290 -20.80 2.95 -0.72
C GLU A 290 -19.42 3.32 -1.27
N HIS A 291 -18.68 4.18 -0.56
CA HIS A 291 -17.31 4.57 -0.93
C HIS A 291 -16.33 3.38 -0.98
N ILE A 292 -16.37 2.49 0.01
CA ILE A 292 -15.54 1.28 0.02
C ILE A 292 -15.85 0.41 -1.20
N TRP A 293 -17.13 0.23 -1.52
CA TRP A 293 -17.56 -0.58 -2.66
C TRP A 293 -17.14 0.02 -4.00
N GLU A 294 -17.17 1.34 -4.15
CA GLU A 294 -16.67 2.03 -5.35
C GLU A 294 -15.16 1.84 -5.56
N LEU A 295 -14.40 1.59 -4.49
CA LEU A 295 -12.96 1.34 -4.55
C LEU A 295 -12.59 -0.11 -4.86
N ILE A 296 -13.49 -1.06 -4.62
CA ILE A 296 -13.23 -2.49 -4.82
C ILE A 296 -12.77 -2.77 -6.27
N PRO A 297 -13.47 -2.34 -7.33
CA PRO A 297 -13.03 -2.61 -8.71
C PRO A 297 -11.61 -2.10 -8.99
N ILE A 298 -11.29 -0.88 -8.53
CA ILE A 298 -9.94 -0.27 -8.71
C ILE A 298 -8.87 -1.09 -7.98
N TYR A 299 -9.20 -1.61 -6.80
CA TYR A 299 -8.32 -2.50 -6.05
C TYR A 299 -8.10 -3.83 -6.78
N LEU A 300 -9.15 -4.42 -7.35
CA LEU A 300 -9.07 -5.69 -8.09
C LEU A 300 -8.22 -5.54 -9.36
N ASP A 301 -8.33 -4.42 -10.09
CA ASP A 301 -7.48 -4.12 -11.25
C ASP A 301 -5.98 -4.17 -10.93
N LEU A 302 -5.61 -3.66 -9.74
CA LEU A 302 -4.23 -3.72 -9.27
C LEU A 302 -3.88 -5.10 -8.72
N LEU A 303 -4.78 -5.75 -7.98
CA LEU A 303 -4.54 -7.05 -7.35
C LEU A 303 -4.30 -8.15 -8.38
N TYR A 304 -5.06 -8.17 -9.47
CA TYR A 304 -4.98 -9.17 -10.55
C TYR A 304 -4.14 -8.74 -11.74
N ALA A 305 -3.36 -7.67 -11.62
CA ALA A 305 -2.45 -7.29 -12.67
C ALA A 305 -1.51 -8.47 -13.02
N PRO A 306 -1.18 -8.73 -14.30
CA PRO A 306 -0.35 -9.86 -14.70
C PRO A 306 1.00 -9.94 -13.99
N GLU A 307 1.51 -8.79 -13.55
CA GLU A 307 2.74 -8.65 -12.80
C GLU A 307 2.61 -9.24 -11.37
N ASN A 308 1.39 -9.45 -10.85
CA ASN A 308 1.08 -9.95 -9.51
C ASN A 308 0.98 -11.47 -9.43
N MET A 309 2.04 -12.16 -9.81
CA MET A 309 2.16 -13.62 -9.59
C MET A 309 2.17 -14.04 -8.09
N ALA A 310 1.91 -13.13 -7.15
CA ALA A 310 1.81 -13.39 -5.72
C ALA A 310 0.36 -13.64 -5.24
N ILE A 311 -0.61 -13.81 -6.15
CA ILE A 311 -1.94 -14.28 -5.78
C ILE A 311 -1.79 -15.67 -5.15
N PRO A 312 -2.32 -15.90 -3.92
CA PRO A 312 -2.30 -17.21 -3.30
C PRO A 312 -2.77 -18.30 -4.25
N SER A 313 -2.05 -19.42 -4.31
CA SER A 313 -2.53 -20.57 -5.07
C SER A 313 -3.84 -21.06 -4.47
N TRP A 314 -4.69 -21.67 -5.31
CA TRP A 314 -5.94 -22.25 -4.81
C TRP A 314 -5.69 -23.27 -3.69
N GLN A 315 -4.56 -24.01 -3.72
CA GLN A 315 -4.17 -24.95 -2.66
C GLN A 315 -3.84 -24.24 -1.35
N GLN A 316 -3.15 -23.09 -1.40
CA GLN A 316 -2.87 -22.28 -0.22
C GLN A 316 -4.16 -21.70 0.37
N LEU A 317 -5.07 -21.22 -0.50
CA LEU A 317 -6.36 -20.71 -0.09
C LEU A 317 -7.23 -21.82 0.54
N GLU A 318 -7.27 -22.99 -0.08
CA GLU A 318 -7.97 -24.17 0.43
C GLU A 318 -7.38 -24.64 1.76
N GLN A 319 -6.07 -24.77 1.90
CA GLN A 319 -5.44 -25.11 3.19
C GLN A 319 -5.82 -24.12 4.30
N THR A 320 -5.90 -22.84 3.95
CA THR A 320 -6.30 -21.79 4.88
C THR A 320 -7.78 -21.90 5.28
N VAL A 321 -8.64 -22.29 4.33
CA VAL A 321 -10.09 -22.46 4.56
C VAL A 321 -10.42 -23.79 5.26
N ALA A 322 -9.86 -24.90 4.80
CA ALA A 322 -10.13 -26.27 5.22
C ALA A 322 -9.59 -26.60 6.62
N GLY A 323 -8.54 -25.90 7.08
CA GLY A 323 -7.98 -26.07 8.42
C GLY A 323 -8.81 -25.47 9.56
N SER A 324 -10.03 -24.99 9.31
CA SER A 324 -10.74 -24.09 10.22
C SER A 324 -12.17 -24.54 10.54
N GLU A 325 -12.44 -24.90 11.81
CA GLU A 325 -13.76 -25.37 12.29
C GLU A 325 -14.87 -24.28 12.22
N SER A 326 -14.48 -23.02 12.37
CA SER A 326 -15.20 -21.83 11.91
C SER A 326 -14.32 -21.23 10.82
N LEU A 327 -14.82 -20.79 9.66
CA LEU A 327 -13.97 -20.09 8.68
C LEU A 327 -13.21 -18.94 9.37
N LYS A 328 -11.93 -19.16 9.72
CA LYS A 328 -11.02 -18.11 10.24
C LYS A 328 -10.50 -17.29 9.07
N LEU A 329 -11.44 -16.87 8.22
CA LEU A 329 -11.31 -15.74 7.31
C LEU A 329 -10.95 -14.43 8.08
N GLY A 330 -10.87 -14.47 9.42
CA GLY A 330 -10.22 -13.42 10.20
C GLY A 330 -8.75 -13.19 9.79
N ASP A 331 -8.09 -14.21 9.24
CA ASP A 331 -6.73 -14.06 8.72
C ASP A 331 -6.75 -13.53 7.27
N ILE A 332 -7.63 -14.10 6.42
CA ILE A 332 -7.88 -13.72 5.02
C ILE A 332 -9.30 -13.16 4.89
N HIS A 333 -9.47 -11.84 5.03
CA HIS A 333 -10.77 -11.18 4.95
C HIS A 333 -11.71 -11.83 3.89
N PRO A 334 -12.96 -12.23 4.23
CA PRO A 334 -13.86 -13.02 3.38
C PRO A 334 -13.98 -12.55 1.93
N PHE A 335 -14.10 -11.25 1.74
CA PHE A 335 -14.15 -10.61 0.41
C PHE A 335 -12.88 -10.86 -0.42
N VAL A 336 -11.69 -10.83 0.17
CA VAL A 336 -10.43 -11.08 -0.53
C VAL A 336 -10.32 -12.56 -0.91
N ALA A 337 -10.69 -13.46 0.00
CA ALA A 337 -10.75 -14.89 -0.28
C ALA A 337 -11.72 -15.19 -1.43
N TYR A 338 -12.90 -14.56 -1.42
CA TYR A 338 -13.89 -14.68 -2.48
C TYR A 338 -13.34 -14.18 -3.83
N ALA A 339 -12.74 -12.99 -3.85
CA ALA A 339 -12.15 -12.43 -5.05
C ALA A 339 -11.07 -13.36 -5.65
N ILE A 340 -10.17 -13.90 -4.81
CA ILE A 340 -9.10 -14.80 -5.26
C ILE A 340 -9.68 -16.11 -5.79
N ALA A 341 -10.69 -16.67 -5.12
CA ALA A 341 -11.35 -17.89 -5.57
C ALA A 341 -12.08 -17.69 -6.90
N ILE A 342 -12.74 -16.55 -7.10
CA ILE A 342 -13.37 -16.20 -8.38
C ILE A 342 -12.32 -16.04 -9.48
N PHE A 343 -11.18 -15.38 -9.22
CA PHE A 343 -10.08 -15.30 -10.19
C PHE A 343 -9.62 -16.70 -10.67
N HIS A 344 -9.34 -17.62 -9.75
CA HIS A 344 -8.94 -18.98 -10.11
C HIS A 344 -10.03 -19.74 -10.87
N LYS A 345 -11.31 -19.51 -10.54
CA LYS A 345 -12.45 -20.09 -11.28
C LYS A 345 -12.46 -19.65 -12.74
N HIS A 346 -12.15 -18.39 -13.02
CA HIS A 346 -12.08 -17.84 -14.37
C HIS A 346 -10.89 -18.41 -15.15
N GLU A 347 -9.71 -18.47 -14.55
CA GLU A 347 -8.51 -18.99 -15.20
C GLU A 347 -8.59 -20.51 -15.46
N LYS A 348 -9.14 -21.28 -14.52
CA LYS A 348 -9.27 -22.75 -14.60
C LYS A 348 -10.53 -23.23 -13.86
N PRO A 349 -11.64 -23.54 -14.57
CA PRO A 349 -12.87 -23.99 -13.93
C PRO A 349 -12.72 -25.42 -13.39
N ALA A 350 -12.34 -25.55 -12.13
CA ALA A 350 -12.22 -26.84 -11.42
C ALA A 350 -13.39 -27.04 -10.45
N PRO A 351 -14.00 -28.24 -10.34
CA PRO A 351 -15.08 -28.54 -9.40
C PRO A 351 -14.77 -28.18 -7.94
N GLU A 352 -13.50 -28.31 -7.55
CA GLU A 352 -12.99 -28.03 -6.21
C GLU A 352 -13.11 -26.54 -5.83
N ILE A 353 -12.99 -25.64 -6.82
CA ILE A 353 -13.11 -24.19 -6.60
C ILE A 353 -14.57 -23.81 -6.27
N ASN A 354 -15.55 -24.50 -6.86
CA ASN A 354 -16.97 -24.24 -6.52
C ASN A 354 -17.24 -24.62 -5.05
N SER A 355 -16.70 -25.74 -4.57
CA SER A 355 -16.82 -26.13 -3.15
C SER A 355 -16.17 -25.11 -2.21
N LEU A 356 -15.05 -24.53 -2.61
CA LEU A 356 -14.37 -23.47 -1.85
C LEU A 356 -15.20 -22.18 -1.82
N LEU A 357 -15.75 -21.76 -2.97
CA LEU A 357 -16.65 -20.61 -3.04
C LEU A 357 -17.88 -20.81 -2.17
N ASP A 358 -18.52 -21.97 -2.25
CA ASP A 358 -19.67 -22.31 -1.41
C ASP A 358 -19.30 -22.28 0.07
N SER A 359 -18.11 -22.76 0.43
CA SER A 359 -17.61 -22.70 1.80
C SER A 359 -17.41 -21.25 2.26
N ILE A 360 -16.75 -20.42 1.46
CA ILE A 360 -16.52 -19.00 1.77
C ILE A 360 -17.86 -18.26 1.94
N VAL A 361 -18.78 -18.43 0.99
CA VAL A 361 -20.09 -17.76 1.00
C VAL A 361 -20.96 -18.23 2.17
N ASN A 362 -20.99 -19.52 2.45
CA ASN A 362 -21.85 -20.08 3.52
C ASN A 362 -21.14 -20.21 4.88
N GLY A 363 -19.93 -19.68 5.01
CA GLY A 363 -19.19 -19.67 6.27
C GLY A 363 -19.95 -18.98 7.40
N LYS A 364 -19.42 -19.08 8.62
CA LYS A 364 -19.96 -18.34 9.76
C LYS A 364 -19.01 -17.20 10.17
N THR A 365 -19.57 -16.03 10.47
CA THR A 365 -18.86 -14.90 11.08
C THR A 365 -19.48 -14.56 12.43
N LYS A 366 -18.70 -13.93 13.32
CA LYS A 366 -19.18 -13.46 14.62
C LYS A 366 -19.51 -11.97 14.54
N THR A 367 -20.74 -11.60 14.88
CA THR A 367 -21.14 -10.20 14.97
C THR A 367 -20.46 -9.50 16.15
N ALA A 368 -20.52 -8.17 16.20
CA ALA A 368 -20.05 -7.37 17.35
C ALA A 368 -20.74 -7.75 18.69
N LEU A 369 -21.85 -8.49 18.63
CA LEU A 369 -22.61 -8.98 19.80
C LEU A 369 -22.30 -10.46 20.12
N GLY A 370 -21.37 -11.09 19.39
CA GLY A 370 -20.95 -12.48 19.59
C GLY A 370 -21.86 -13.53 18.95
N GLU A 371 -22.89 -13.12 18.20
CA GLU A 371 -23.79 -14.04 17.48
C GLU A 371 -23.11 -14.56 16.22
N GLU A 372 -23.27 -15.85 15.91
CA GLU A 372 -22.81 -16.43 14.66
C GLU A 372 -23.84 -16.19 13.54
N LYS A 373 -23.44 -15.50 12.47
CA LYS A 373 -24.25 -15.31 11.25
C LYS A 373 -23.62 -15.99 10.06
N LEU A 374 -24.46 -16.38 9.08
CA LEU A 374 -23.98 -16.82 7.77
C LEU A 374 -23.27 -15.66 7.07
N ASN A 375 -22.09 -15.95 6.54
CA ASN A 375 -21.16 -14.99 5.94
C ASN A 375 -21.77 -14.29 4.71
N SER A 376 -22.64 -14.98 3.97
CA SER A 376 -23.31 -14.47 2.78
C SER A 376 -24.15 -13.21 3.05
N GLU A 377 -24.78 -13.11 4.22
CA GLU A 377 -25.62 -11.94 4.53
C GLU A 377 -24.81 -10.67 4.81
N LEU A 378 -23.64 -10.80 5.42
CA LEU A 378 -22.78 -9.65 5.78
C LEU A 378 -21.85 -9.22 4.65
N PHE A 379 -21.65 -10.04 3.62
CA PHE A 379 -20.75 -9.71 2.50
C PHE A 379 -21.44 -9.79 1.14
N GLY A 380 -22.75 -10.05 1.08
CA GLY A 380 -23.49 -10.20 -0.16
C GLY A 380 -23.27 -9.05 -1.15
N ASP A 381 -23.31 -7.80 -0.67
CA ASP A 381 -23.03 -6.62 -1.50
C ASP A 381 -21.57 -6.62 -2.02
N SER A 382 -20.61 -7.00 -1.19
CA SER A 382 -19.20 -7.06 -1.59
C SER A 382 -18.94 -8.16 -2.62
N PHE A 383 -19.57 -9.33 -2.47
CA PHE A 383 -19.48 -10.42 -3.44
C PHE A 383 -20.15 -10.03 -4.76
N ALA A 384 -21.30 -9.35 -4.71
CA ALA A 384 -21.97 -8.85 -5.91
C ALA A 384 -21.09 -7.86 -6.70
N VAL A 385 -20.34 -6.98 -6.02
CA VAL A 385 -19.38 -6.08 -6.69
C VAL A 385 -18.25 -6.87 -7.37
N VAL A 386 -17.73 -7.91 -6.71
CA VAL A 386 -16.70 -8.79 -7.31
C VAL A 386 -17.25 -9.50 -8.54
N ASP A 387 -18.43 -10.12 -8.43
CA ASP A 387 -19.05 -10.82 -9.55
C ASP A 387 -19.31 -9.89 -10.73
N ALA A 388 -19.84 -8.69 -10.46
CA ALA A 388 -20.08 -7.68 -11.49
C ALA A 388 -18.79 -7.21 -12.17
N TYR A 389 -17.71 -7.00 -11.42
CA TYR A 389 -16.40 -6.67 -11.97
C TYR A 389 -15.92 -7.74 -12.96
N TRP A 390 -15.97 -9.01 -12.58
CA TRP A 390 -15.51 -10.11 -13.43
C TRP A 390 -16.38 -10.35 -14.67
N GLN A 391 -17.69 -10.12 -14.55
CA GLN A 391 -18.64 -10.20 -15.67
C GLN A 391 -18.48 -9.06 -16.68
N GLN A 392 -17.91 -7.92 -16.28
CA GLN A 392 -17.65 -6.79 -17.18
C GLN A 392 -16.29 -6.85 -17.86
N ALA A 393 -15.29 -7.47 -17.20
CA ALA A 393 -13.93 -7.59 -17.71
C ALA A 393 -13.75 -8.67 -18.79
N ASN A 394 -14.72 -9.57 -18.94
CA ASN A 394 -14.74 -10.70 -19.89
C ASN A 394 -16.04 -10.71 -20.70
#